data_AF-A0A1E3BHU9-F1
#
_entry.id   AF-A0A1E3BHU9-F1
#
_cell.length_a   1.000
_cell.length_b   1.000
_cell.length_c   1.000
_cell.angle_alpha   90.00
_cell.angle_beta   90.00
_cell.angle_gamma   90.00
#
_symmetry.space_group_name_H-M   'P 1'
#
loop_
_entity.id
_entity.type
_entity.pdbx_description
1 polymer ?
#
loop_
_entity_poly.entity_id
_entity_poly.type
_entity_poly.pdbx_seq_one_letter_code
_entity_poly.pdbx_strand_id
1 'polypeptide(L)'
;MELWAHAQLIAALGPPPPEFLARDEERRADFWDEQGNWSGLAPIPHDRILEALETRLEDKTAFLRFIRRTLAWIPEERRTAKELLQDPWLTGRTA
;
A
#
# COMPACT_ATOMS: atom_id res chain seq x y z
N MET A 1 -9.98 -10.37 12.80
CA MET A 1 -8.64 -10.36 12.20
C MET A 1 -8.56 -9.39 11.01
N GLU A 2 -9.60 -9.30 10.17
CA GLU A 2 -9.63 -8.42 8.99
C GLU A 2 -9.40 -6.92 9.27
N LEU A 3 -9.94 -6.37 10.36
CA LEU A 3 -9.82 -4.94 10.69
C LEU A 3 -8.37 -4.47 10.88
N TRP A 4 -7.54 -5.29 11.52
CA TRP A 4 -6.13 -4.96 11.79
C TRP A 4 -5.27 -5.03 10.52
N ALA A 5 -5.63 -5.88 9.56
CA ALA A 5 -4.96 -5.95 8.27
C ALA A 5 -5.23 -4.68 7.44
N HIS A 6 -6.47 -4.19 7.43
CA HIS A 6 -6.83 -2.94 6.74
C HIS A 6 -6.10 -1.72 7.32
N ALA A 7 -6.08 -1.58 8.65
CA ALA A 7 -5.35 -0.48 9.31
C ALA A 7 -3.85 -0.49 8.99
N GLN A 8 -3.23 -1.67 8.88
CA GLN A 8 -1.83 -1.78 8.44
C GLN A 8 -1.63 -1.43 6.97
N LEU A 9 -2.56 -1.82 6.09
CA LEU A 9 -2.46 -1.45 4.69
C LEU A 9 -2.57 0.08 4.52
N ILE A 10 -3.46 0.71 5.28
CA ILE A 10 -3.59 2.18 5.34
C ILE A 10 -2.31 2.82 5.87
N ALA A 11 -1.69 2.26 6.92
CA ALA A 11 -0.41 2.76 7.42
C ALA A 11 0.70 2.68 6.36
N ALA A 12 0.76 1.58 5.60
CA ALA A 12 1.81 1.35 4.61
C ALA A 12 1.60 2.14 3.31
N LEU A 13 0.37 2.22 2.80
CA LEU A 13 0.04 2.77 1.49
C LEU A 13 -0.62 4.16 1.53
N GLY A 14 -1.01 4.62 2.72
CA GLY A 14 -1.94 5.74 2.87
C GLY A 14 -3.39 5.31 2.66
N PRO A 15 -4.35 6.23 2.81
CA PRO A 15 -5.77 5.94 2.62
C PRO A 15 -6.05 5.45 1.19
N PRO A 16 -7.01 4.53 1.00
CA PRO A 16 -7.43 4.14 -0.33
C PRO A 16 -8.03 5.32 -1.09
N PRO A 17 -7.88 5.37 -2.42
CA PRO A 17 -8.49 6.42 -3.23
C PRO A 17 -10.01 6.21 -3.34
N PRO A 18 -10.81 7.27 -3.57
CA PRO A 18 -12.28 7.17 -3.61
C PRO A 18 -12.82 6.15 -4.63
N GLU A 19 -12.18 6.05 -5.79
CA GLU A 19 -12.53 5.10 -6.84
C GLU A 19 -12.29 3.63 -6.45
N PHE A 20 -11.45 3.36 -5.44
CA PHE A 20 -11.33 2.03 -4.86
C PHE A 20 -12.55 1.72 -4.00
N LEU A 21 -12.92 2.66 -3.13
CA LEU A 21 -14.06 2.53 -2.20
C LEU A 21 -15.40 2.44 -2.94
N ALA A 22 -15.51 3.06 -4.11
CA ALA A 22 -16.72 3.02 -4.94
C ALA A 22 -16.96 1.66 -5.63
N ARG A 23 -16.00 0.73 -5.63
CA ARG A 23 -16.14 -0.57 -6.31
C ARG A 23 -17.02 -1.56 -5.55
N ASP A 24 -17.16 -1.39 -4.24
CA ASP A 24 -17.90 -2.30 -3.38
C ASP A 24 -18.46 -1.52 -2.17
N GLU A 25 -19.73 -1.08 -2.29
CA GLU A 25 -20.40 -0.28 -1.27
C GLU A 25 -20.62 -1.04 0.04
N GLU A 26 -20.90 -2.35 -0.04
CA GLU A 26 -21.12 -3.18 1.14
C GLU A 26 -19.83 -3.31 1.95
N ARG A 27 -18.73 -3.69 1.29
CA ARG A 27 -17.42 -3.75 1.94
C ARG A 27 -16.94 -2.39 2.41
N ARG A 28 -17.26 -1.32 1.70
CA ARG A 28 -16.90 0.02 2.14
C ARG A 28 -17.51 0.31 3.51
N ALA A 29 -18.80 0.04 3.69
CA ALA A 29 -19.52 0.35 4.92
C ALA A 29 -19.00 -0.40 6.16
N ASP A 30 -18.35 -1.55 5.97
CA ASP A 30 -17.72 -2.31 7.06
C ASP A 30 -16.52 -1.59 7.70
N PHE A 31 -15.87 -0.68 6.96
CA PHE A 31 -14.51 -0.21 7.27
C PHE A 31 -14.31 1.31 7.08
N TRP A 32 -15.15 1.98 6.29
CA TRP A 32 -15.05 3.41 5.97
C TRP A 32 -16.43 4.09 6.06
N ASP A 33 -16.44 5.37 6.40
CA ASP A 33 -17.65 6.19 6.37
C ASP A 33 -18.05 6.60 4.93
N GLU A 34 -19.20 7.27 4.81
CA GLU A 34 -19.72 7.78 3.54
C GLU A 34 -18.80 8.82 2.88
N GLN A 35 -17.90 9.44 3.63
CA GLN A 35 -16.89 10.39 3.14
C GLN A 35 -15.58 9.68 2.76
N GLY A 36 -15.45 8.37 3.02
CA GLY A 36 -14.27 7.57 2.76
C GLY A 36 -13.20 7.63 3.85
N ASN A 37 -13.52 8.17 5.03
CA ASN A 37 -12.61 8.14 6.17
C ASN A 37 -12.67 6.77 6.86
N TRP A 38 -11.54 6.36 7.41
CA TRP A 38 -11.46 5.14 8.21
C TRP A 38 -12.41 5.19 9.40
N SER A 39 -13.19 4.12 9.61
CA SER A 39 -14.23 4.05 10.64
C SER A 39 -13.70 3.97 12.08
N GLY A 40 -12.37 3.90 12.27
CA GLY A 40 -11.75 3.89 13.59
C GLY A 40 -11.86 2.55 14.32
N LEU A 41 -12.33 1.49 13.66
CA LEU A 41 -12.50 0.15 14.25
C LEU A 41 -11.18 -0.50 14.69
N ALA A 42 -10.05 -0.02 14.18
CA ALA A 42 -8.72 -0.34 14.68
C ALA A 42 -7.81 0.91 14.58
N PRO A 43 -6.84 1.09 15.50
CA PRO A 43 -5.87 2.17 15.38
C PRO A 43 -4.96 1.95 14.16
N ILE A 44 -4.70 3.01 13.40
CA ILE A 44 -3.71 2.99 12.31
C ILE A 44 -2.32 3.10 12.94
N PRO A 45 -1.46 2.07 12.81
CA PRO A 45 -0.15 2.08 13.44
C PRO A 45 0.82 3.02 12.70
N HIS A 46 1.37 4.02 13.41
CA HIS A 46 2.28 5.01 12.82
C HIS A 46 3.66 4.44 12.44
N ASP A 47 4.07 3.32 13.05
CA ASP A 47 5.35 2.65 12.85
C ASP A 47 5.34 1.61 11.71
N ARG A 48 4.21 1.46 11.00
CA ARG A 48 4.05 0.49 9.91
C ARG A 48 4.05 1.14 8.52
N ILE A 49 4.73 2.28 8.39
CA ILE A 49 5.04 2.87 7.08
C ILE A 49 6.13 2.04 6.38
N LEU A 50 6.15 2.02 5.04
CA LEU A 50 7.11 1.21 4.27
C LEU A 50 8.57 1.48 4.67
N GLU A 51 8.91 2.74 4.93
CA GLU A 51 10.22 3.16 5.41
C GLU A 51 10.61 2.50 6.74
N ALA A 52 9.66 2.38 7.68
CA ALA A 52 9.93 1.81 9.01
C ALA A 52 9.97 0.28 8.96
N LEU A 53 9.22 -0.33 8.05
CA LEU A 53 9.20 -1.78 7.85
C LEU A 53 10.49 -2.32 7.20
N GLU A 54 11.15 -1.54 6.35
CA GLU A 54 12.42 -1.93 5.76
C GLU A 54 13.61 -1.55 6.67
N THR A 55 14.17 -2.56 7.33
CA THR A 55 15.25 -2.43 8.32
C THR A 55 16.54 -3.16 7.92
N ARG A 56 16.58 -3.82 6.76
CA ARG A 56 17.69 -4.70 6.35
C ARG A 56 18.64 -4.02 5.38
N LEU A 57 18.12 -3.16 4.50
CA LEU A 57 18.92 -2.45 3.50
C LEU A 57 19.52 -1.16 4.09
N GLU A 58 20.81 -0.94 3.84
CA GLU A 58 21.50 0.31 4.19
C GLU A 58 20.97 1.47 3.34
N ASP A 59 20.93 1.31 2.00
CA ASP A 59 20.18 2.19 1.09
C ASP A 59 18.92 1.48 0.59
N LYS A 60 17.78 1.93 1.11
CA LYS A 60 16.45 1.42 0.77
C LYS A 60 15.71 2.26 -0.27
N THR A 61 16.30 3.33 -0.79
CA THR A 61 15.60 4.30 -1.66
C THR A 61 15.06 3.64 -2.92
N ALA A 62 15.92 2.90 -3.63
CA ALA A 62 15.54 2.19 -4.85
C ALA A 62 14.53 1.05 -4.59
N PHE A 63 14.67 0.35 -3.46
CA PHE A 63 13.74 -0.69 -3.04
C PHE A 63 12.35 -0.14 -2.73
N LEU A 64 12.27 0.93 -1.95
CA LEU A 64 11.00 1.56 -1.59
C LEU A 64 10.28 2.09 -2.83
N ARG A 65 11.02 2.65 -3.80
CA ARG A 65 10.46 3.02 -5.11
C ARG A 65 9.90 1.80 -5.85
N PHE A 66 10.62 0.68 -5.84
CA PHE A 66 10.15 -0.56 -6.45
C PHE A 66 8.87 -1.08 -5.79
N ILE A 67 8.85 -1.20 -4.45
CA ILE A 67 7.69 -1.70 -3.70
C ILE A 67 6.44 -0.83 -3.92
N ARG A 68 6.58 0.50 -3.97
CA ARG A 68 5.47 1.41 -4.28
C ARG A 68 4.87 1.21 -5.67
N ARG A 69 5.60 0.61 -6.61
CA ARG A 69 5.08 0.24 -7.94
C ARG A 69 4.44 -1.14 -7.95
N THR A 70 4.72 -1.96 -6.94
CA THR A 70 4.16 -3.31 -6.75
C THR A 70 2.89 -3.29 -5.89
N LEU A 71 2.83 -2.42 -4.88
CA LEU A 71 1.68 -2.28 -3.98
C LEU A 71 0.82 -1.09 -4.40
N ALA A 72 -0.43 -1.37 -4.76
CA ALA A 72 -1.42 -0.36 -5.11
C ALA A 72 -2.80 -0.81 -4.63
N TRP A 73 -3.60 0.15 -4.18
CA TRP A 73 -5.01 -0.05 -3.86
C TRP A 73 -5.80 -0.46 -5.10
N ILE A 74 -5.57 0.24 -6.21
CA ILE A 74 -6.19 -0.04 -7.50
C ILE A 74 -5.38 -1.14 -8.21
N PRO A 75 -5.98 -2.34 -8.46
CA PRO A 75 -5.28 -3.43 -9.11
C PRO A 75 -4.72 -3.06 -10.49
N GLU A 76 -5.42 -2.19 -11.24
CA GLU A 76 -5.05 -1.78 -12.60
C GLU A 76 -3.84 -0.81 -12.62
N GLU A 77 -3.56 -0.11 -11.53
CA GLU A 77 -2.36 0.73 -11.39
C GLU A 77 -1.11 -0.09 -11.05
N ARG A 78 -1.31 -1.33 -10.60
CA ARG A 78 -0.23 -2.23 -10.26
C ARG A 78 0.58 -2.57 -11.51
N ARG A 79 1.89 -2.37 -11.44
CA ARG A 79 2.77 -2.82 -12.52
C ARG A 79 2.73 -4.33 -12.63
N THR A 80 2.68 -4.81 -13.87
CA THR A 80 2.70 -6.24 -14.15
C THR A 80 4.02 -6.86 -13.69
N ALA A 81 4.01 -8.15 -13.37
CA ALA A 81 5.25 -8.87 -13.03
C ALA A 81 6.32 -8.72 -14.14
N LYS A 82 5.90 -8.73 -15.41
CA LYS A 82 6.79 -8.54 -16.56
C LYS A 82 7.48 -7.17 -16.56
N GLU A 83 6.75 -6.10 -16.25
CA GLU A 83 7.33 -4.75 -16.14
C GLU A 83 8.24 -4.62 -14.91
N LEU A 84 7.84 -5.20 -13.78
CA LEU A 84 8.62 -5.17 -12.53
C LEU A 84 9.94 -5.93 -12.66
N LEU A 85 9.99 -7.01 -13.45
CA LEU A 85 11.23 -7.74 -13.75
C LEU A 85 12.31 -6.87 -14.41
N GLN A 86 11.91 -5.76 -15.04
CA GLN A 86 12.83 -4.84 -15.71
C GLN A 86 13.26 -3.67 -14.80
N ASP A 87 12.78 -3.60 -13.55
CA ASP A 87 13.11 -2.49 -12.65
C ASP A 87 14.62 -2.39 -12.40
N PRO A 88 15.21 -1.17 -12.41
CA PRO A 88 16.62 -0.98 -12.10
C PRO A 88 17.06 -1.60 -10.76
N TRP A 89 16.19 -1.57 -9.75
CA TRP A 89 16.49 -2.17 -8.45
C TRP A 89 16.65 -3.69 -8.54
N LEU A 90 15.78 -4.36 -9.29
CA LEU A 90 15.83 -5.82 -9.46
C LEU A 90 16.95 -6.26 -10.41
N THR A 91 17.25 -5.46 -11.43
CA THR A 91 18.27 -5.76 -12.45
C THR A 91 19.68 -5.37 -12.03
N GLY A 92 19.88 -4.77 -10.86
CA GLY A 92 21.19 -4.30 -10.40
C GLY A 92 21.75 -3.11 -11.19
N ARG A 93 20.90 -2.43 -11.97
CA ARG A 93 21.25 -1.23 -12.76
C ARG A 93 20.92 0.06 -12.02
N THR A 94 20.98 0.03 -10.69
CA THR A 94 20.88 1.22 -9.86
C THR A 94 22.09 2.12 -10.14
N ALA A 95 21.83 3.27 -10.76
CA ALA A 95 22.78 4.37 -10.88
C ALA A 95 23.06 4.98 -9.51
#